data_AF-A0ABD2FYD3-F1
#
_entry.id   AF-A0ABD2FYD3-F1
#
_cell.length_a   1.000
_cell.length_b   1.000
_cell.length_c   1.000
_cell.angle_alpha   90.00
_cell.angle_beta   90.00
_cell.angle_gamma   90.00
#
_symmetry.space_group_name_H-M   'P 1'
#
loop_
_entity.id
_entity.type
_entity.pdbx_description
1 polymer ?
#
loop_
_entity_poly.entity_id
_entity_poly.type
_entity_poly.pdbx_seq_one_letter_code
_entity_poly.pdbx_strand_id
1 'polypeptide(L)'
;MDLRDSPEDQERSLICFYKAQKTEWASPLNCKLEGDAAVGEGVNRFFLSKSMTLLQFGFHINFGNTNITRMFEGEPDHLTPSTAQFLLESDMFLVAGRMMGHSFLHSGPCISGLSPAITHVLFGGSPETTTIQIEDCPDIDIRTTIQLLEGNAELTEQEEKAVFDLALSWDLPGVTKSNRKWLHERLLFHAVISRTSRQVKQLRKGLKETMVWPFLKERADIIPTFLPRTSEAALNFHDCVADPGGGREDEDEDECCLEDKCRVAGYLRIFFEKASCAQLKALLQFWTGWELLPSELTLKVVSSDFPKSATCFETLRLPAHYHDYEAFVTDIQACLNSIDTGFGLV
;
A
#
# COMPACT_ATOMS: atom_id res chain seq x y z
N MET A 1 -9.96 -14.34 10.53
CA MET A 1 -9.04 -13.53 11.37
C MET A 1 -9.81 -13.18 12.62
N ASP A 2 -9.24 -13.39 13.81
CA ASP A 2 -9.93 -13.05 15.06
C ASP A 2 -9.56 -11.64 15.49
N LEU A 3 -10.53 -10.74 15.59
CA LEU A 3 -10.29 -9.35 15.99
C LEU A 3 -10.04 -9.22 17.50
N ARG A 4 -10.33 -10.26 18.28
CA ARG A 4 -10.05 -10.29 19.72
C ARG A 4 -8.58 -10.59 20.02
N ASP A 5 -7.85 -11.14 19.04
CA ASP A 5 -6.42 -11.43 19.16
C ASP A 5 -5.59 -10.14 19.19
N SER A 6 -4.37 -10.25 19.72
CA SER A 6 -3.42 -9.14 19.69
C SER A 6 -3.09 -8.76 18.23
N PRO A 7 -2.74 -7.48 17.93
CA PRO A 7 -2.36 -7.09 16.58
C PRO A 7 -1.26 -7.97 15.96
N GLU A 8 -0.28 -8.38 16.76
CA GLU A 8 0.78 -9.31 16.32
C GLU A 8 0.24 -10.68 15.91
N ASP A 9 -0.70 -11.25 16.67
CA ASP A 9 -1.28 -12.56 16.38
C ASP A 9 -2.20 -12.53 15.16
N GLN A 10 -2.90 -11.41 14.95
CA GLN A 10 -3.66 -11.15 13.71
C GLN A 10 -2.73 -11.12 12.49
N GLU A 11 -1.61 -10.40 12.56
CA GLU A 11 -0.61 -10.35 11.49
C GLU A 11 0.03 -11.73 11.23
N ARG A 12 0.34 -12.49 12.28
CA ARG A 12 0.88 -13.86 12.15
C ARG A 12 -0.10 -14.77 11.42
N SER A 13 -1.37 -14.71 11.79
CA SER A 13 -2.44 -15.48 11.15
C SER A 13 -2.56 -15.14 9.65
N LEU A 14 -2.45 -13.85 9.32
CA LEU A 14 -2.45 -13.37 7.93
C LEU A 14 -1.25 -13.90 7.15
N ILE A 15 -0.04 -13.82 7.72
CA ILE A 15 1.17 -14.38 7.09
C ILE A 15 1.04 -15.89 6.91
N CYS A 16 0.53 -16.60 7.91
CA CYS A 16 0.29 -18.05 7.84
C CYS A 16 -0.66 -18.41 6.70
N PHE A 17 -1.73 -17.64 6.49
CA PHE A 17 -2.63 -17.81 5.35
C PHE A 17 -1.88 -17.69 4.02
N TYR A 18 -1.07 -16.64 3.84
CA TYR A 18 -0.30 -16.45 2.61
C TYR A 18 0.89 -17.40 2.46
N LYS A 19 1.34 -18.07 3.52
CA LYS A 19 2.33 -19.15 3.46
C LYS A 19 1.76 -20.51 3.08
N ALA A 20 0.42 -20.67 3.12
CA ALA A 20 -0.22 -21.93 2.77
C ALA A 20 0.20 -22.44 1.38
N GLN A 21 0.38 -23.75 1.25
CA GLN A 21 0.76 -24.38 -0.01
C GLN A 21 -0.49 -24.81 -0.79
N LYS A 22 -0.40 -24.80 -2.12
CA LYS A 22 -1.45 -25.30 -3.03
C LYS A 22 -2.80 -24.59 -2.88
N THR A 23 -2.77 -23.29 -2.56
CA THR A 23 -3.96 -22.45 -2.52
C THR A 23 -4.41 -22.06 -3.94
N GLU A 24 -5.71 -22.14 -4.20
CA GLU A 24 -6.31 -21.61 -5.42
C GLU A 24 -6.69 -20.13 -5.23
N TRP A 25 -5.74 -19.24 -5.50
CA TRP A 25 -5.87 -17.80 -5.23
C TRP A 25 -6.97 -17.08 -6.01
N ALA A 26 -7.41 -17.65 -7.14
CA ALA A 26 -8.50 -17.11 -7.95
C ALA A 26 -9.89 -17.58 -7.50
N SER A 27 -9.96 -18.49 -6.51
CA SER A 27 -11.24 -18.93 -5.95
C SER A 27 -11.95 -17.78 -5.23
N PRO A 28 -13.31 -17.77 -5.17
CA PRO A 28 -14.05 -16.73 -4.45
C PRO A 28 -13.56 -16.59 -2.99
N LEU A 29 -13.21 -15.36 -2.62
CA LEU A 29 -12.74 -15.04 -1.28
C LEU A 29 -13.91 -15.03 -0.30
N ASN A 30 -13.80 -15.78 0.80
CA ASN A 30 -14.80 -15.81 1.85
C ASN A 30 -14.10 -15.61 3.20
N CYS A 31 -14.02 -14.35 3.62
CA CYS A 31 -13.41 -13.98 4.89
C CYS A 31 -14.44 -13.98 6.03
N LYS A 32 -13.97 -14.33 7.23
CA LYS A 32 -14.72 -14.18 8.49
C LYS A 32 -13.85 -13.44 9.50
N LEU A 33 -14.42 -12.43 10.14
CA LEU A 33 -13.84 -11.73 11.28
C LEU A 33 -14.45 -12.33 12.55
N GLU A 34 -13.67 -13.11 13.30
CA GLU A 34 -14.15 -13.63 14.57
C GLU A 34 -14.15 -12.49 15.61
N GLY A 35 -15.19 -12.44 16.45
CA GLY A 35 -15.41 -11.31 17.36
C GLY A 35 -16.21 -10.15 16.77
N ASP A 36 -16.51 -10.18 15.46
CA ASP A 36 -17.36 -9.20 14.77
C ASP A 36 -18.60 -9.90 14.18
N ALA A 37 -19.73 -9.18 14.09
CA ALA A 37 -20.94 -9.65 13.43
C ALA A 37 -20.96 -9.36 11.92
N ALA A 38 -19.96 -8.63 11.41
CA ALA A 38 -19.82 -8.27 10.01
C ALA A 38 -19.71 -9.51 9.11
N VAL A 39 -20.43 -9.45 7.98
CA VAL A 39 -20.48 -10.50 6.96
C VAL A 39 -20.53 -9.88 5.56
N GLY A 40 -20.21 -10.67 4.53
CA GLY A 40 -20.29 -10.27 3.12
C GLY A 40 -19.02 -9.58 2.59
N GLU A 41 -19.15 -8.92 1.44
CA GLU A 41 -18.00 -8.38 0.68
C GLU A 41 -17.20 -7.32 1.44
N GLY A 42 -17.81 -6.58 2.37
CA GLY A 42 -17.08 -5.63 3.22
C GLY A 42 -15.98 -6.31 4.05
N VAL A 43 -16.20 -7.55 4.48
CA VAL A 43 -15.21 -8.34 5.24
C VAL A 43 -14.05 -8.80 4.35
N ASN A 44 -14.34 -9.18 3.10
CA ASN A 44 -13.32 -9.51 2.11
C ASN A 44 -12.43 -8.29 1.82
N ARG A 45 -13.05 -7.13 1.59
CA ARG A 45 -12.33 -5.86 1.35
C ARG A 45 -11.44 -5.46 2.52
N PHE A 46 -11.96 -5.57 3.74
CA PHE A 46 -11.18 -5.29 4.95
C PHE A 46 -9.94 -6.18 5.04
N PHE A 47 -10.08 -7.49 4.78
CA PHE A 47 -8.96 -8.41 4.82
C PHE A 47 -7.88 -8.07 3.77
N LEU A 48 -8.27 -7.75 2.54
CA LEU A 48 -7.35 -7.37 1.47
C LEU A 48 -6.68 -6.01 1.76
N SER A 49 -7.45 -5.03 2.23
CA SER A 49 -6.95 -3.72 2.67
C SER A 49 -5.90 -3.87 3.76
N LYS A 50 -6.23 -4.58 4.86
CA LYS A 50 -5.27 -4.84 5.94
C LYS A 50 -4.01 -5.54 5.45
N SER A 51 -4.16 -6.56 4.59
CA SER A 51 -3.02 -7.26 3.98
C SER A 51 -2.10 -6.30 3.23
N MET A 52 -2.66 -5.46 2.35
CA MET A 52 -1.88 -4.58 1.49
C MET A 52 -1.29 -3.38 2.25
N THR A 53 -1.98 -2.87 3.26
CA THR A 53 -1.48 -1.83 4.18
C THR A 53 -0.25 -2.32 4.94
N LEU A 54 -0.30 -3.54 5.49
CA LEU A 54 0.87 -4.15 6.15
C LEU A 54 2.03 -4.37 5.16
N LEU A 55 1.72 -4.75 3.92
CA LEU A 55 2.75 -4.93 2.90
C LEU A 55 3.42 -3.59 2.49
N GLN A 56 2.64 -2.51 2.39
CA GLN A 56 3.10 -1.18 2.00
C GLN A 56 3.92 -0.49 3.11
N PHE A 57 3.46 -0.58 4.36
CA PHE A 57 4.00 0.22 5.46
C PHE A 57 4.81 -0.58 6.50
N GLY A 58 4.63 -1.90 6.50
CA GLY A 58 5.35 -2.84 7.34
C GLY A 58 4.47 -3.60 8.32
N PHE A 59 5.04 -4.67 8.87
CA PHE A 59 4.44 -5.57 9.86
C PHE A 59 4.96 -5.22 11.25
N HIS A 60 4.11 -5.27 12.27
CA HIS A 60 4.51 -5.13 13.68
C HIS A 60 5.11 -6.41 14.26
N ILE A 61 5.20 -7.48 13.48
CA ILE A 61 5.93 -8.68 13.89
C ILE A 61 7.42 -8.39 13.97
N ASN A 62 7.96 -8.62 15.16
CA ASN A 62 9.38 -8.49 15.45
C ASN A 62 10.18 -9.65 14.85
N PHE A 63 10.64 -9.50 13.60
CA PHE A 63 11.53 -10.47 12.95
C PHE A 63 13.03 -10.20 13.21
N GLY A 64 13.40 -9.05 13.80
CA GLY A 64 14.80 -8.60 13.87
C GLY A 64 15.10 -7.50 14.88
N ASN A 65 14.34 -7.43 15.97
CA ASN A 65 14.34 -6.36 17.00
C ASN A 65 13.99 -4.96 16.48
N THR A 66 13.14 -4.87 15.46
CA THR A 66 12.58 -3.61 14.97
C THR A 66 11.11 -3.51 15.36
N ASN A 67 10.64 -2.28 15.65
CA ASN A 67 9.22 -2.05 15.96
C ASN A 67 8.32 -2.30 14.74
N ILE A 68 8.85 -2.09 13.54
CA ILE A 68 8.16 -2.32 12.27
C ILE A 68 9.14 -3.03 11.34
N THR A 69 8.71 -4.14 10.75
CA THR A 69 9.43 -4.89 9.73
C THR A 69 8.89 -4.52 8.36
N ARG A 70 9.69 -3.81 7.55
CA ARG A 70 9.30 -3.40 6.20
C ARG A 70 9.81 -4.36 5.14
N MET A 71 8.95 -4.68 4.18
CA MET A 71 9.33 -5.49 3.02
C MET A 71 10.05 -4.66 1.95
N PHE A 72 9.73 -3.37 1.88
CA PHE A 72 10.29 -2.43 0.91
C PHE A 72 10.84 -1.19 1.63
N GLU A 73 11.99 -0.71 1.17
CA GLU A 73 12.77 0.38 1.75
C GLU A 73 13.05 1.45 0.71
N GLY A 74 13.26 2.68 1.16
CA GLY A 74 13.54 3.83 0.31
C GLY A 74 12.43 4.87 0.33
N GLU A 75 12.50 5.77 -0.63
CA GLU A 75 11.58 6.89 -0.77
C GLU A 75 10.37 6.48 -1.63
N PRO A 76 9.25 7.22 -1.54
CA PRO A 76 8.14 7.04 -2.47
C PRO A 76 8.66 7.04 -3.90
N ASP A 77 8.11 6.17 -4.73
CA ASP A 77 8.49 6.01 -6.14
C ASP A 77 9.89 5.44 -6.42
N HIS A 78 10.62 5.09 -5.37
CA HIS A 78 11.97 4.50 -5.37
C HIS A 78 12.09 3.31 -4.39
N LEU A 79 10.96 2.73 -3.99
CA LEU A 79 10.96 1.62 -3.05
C LEU A 79 11.62 0.37 -3.65
N THR A 80 12.53 -0.24 -2.90
CA THR A 80 13.24 -1.47 -3.28
C THR A 80 13.06 -2.57 -2.22
N PRO A 81 13.14 -3.86 -2.58
CA PRO A 81 13.04 -4.94 -1.60
C PRO A 81 14.11 -4.83 -0.52
N SER A 82 13.74 -4.98 0.75
CA SER A 82 14.69 -4.98 1.87
C SER A 82 15.78 -6.05 1.69
N THR A 83 17.01 -5.69 2.05
CA THR A 83 18.15 -6.62 1.97
C THR A 83 18.30 -7.52 3.21
N ALA A 84 17.36 -7.41 4.17
CA ALA A 84 17.34 -8.23 5.38
C ALA A 84 17.25 -9.73 5.08
N GLN A 85 18.25 -10.50 5.54
CA GLN A 85 18.34 -11.94 5.24
C GLN A 85 17.19 -12.75 5.83
N PHE A 86 16.72 -12.41 7.03
CA PHE A 86 15.64 -13.15 7.68
C PHE A 86 14.32 -13.12 6.90
N LEU A 87 14.04 -12.02 6.17
CA LEU A 87 12.87 -11.91 5.28
C LEU A 87 12.99 -12.87 4.10
N LEU A 88 14.19 -12.95 3.53
CA LEU A 88 14.48 -13.84 2.41
C LEU A 88 14.44 -15.32 2.85
N GLU A 89 15.04 -15.66 3.99
CA GLU A 89 15.05 -17.01 4.55
C GLU A 89 13.66 -17.48 4.98
N SER A 90 12.80 -16.56 5.40
CA SER A 90 11.42 -16.83 5.80
C SER A 90 10.42 -16.83 4.64
N ASP A 91 10.89 -16.77 3.38
CA ASP A 91 10.09 -16.67 2.16
C ASP A 91 9.09 -15.49 2.18
N MET A 92 9.40 -14.39 2.89
CA MET A 92 8.46 -13.28 3.02
C MET A 92 8.24 -12.54 1.70
N PHE A 93 9.21 -12.54 0.78
CA PHE A 93 8.98 -11.98 -0.56
C PHE A 93 8.09 -12.88 -1.42
N LEU A 94 8.10 -14.20 -1.21
CA LEU A 94 7.11 -15.10 -1.83
C LEU A 94 5.71 -14.75 -1.33
N VAL A 95 5.57 -14.58 -0.01
CA VAL A 95 4.33 -14.16 0.66
C VAL A 95 3.84 -12.83 0.10
N ALA A 96 4.71 -11.82 0.01
CA ALA A 96 4.40 -10.53 -0.60
C ALA A 96 3.88 -10.67 -2.04
N GLY A 97 4.50 -11.52 -2.85
CA GLY A 97 4.08 -11.75 -4.23
C GLY A 97 2.68 -12.39 -4.29
N ARG A 98 2.38 -13.31 -3.36
CA ARG A 98 1.04 -13.89 -3.24
C ARG A 98 0.00 -12.86 -2.79
N MET A 99 0.34 -12.00 -1.82
CA MET A 99 -0.53 -10.93 -1.34
C MET A 99 -0.90 -9.96 -2.47
N MET A 100 0.08 -9.48 -3.21
CA MET A 100 -0.13 -8.58 -4.35
C MET A 100 -0.99 -9.23 -5.44
N GLY A 101 -0.68 -10.47 -5.80
CA GLY A 101 -1.44 -11.21 -6.81
C GLY A 101 -2.88 -11.52 -6.36
N HIS A 102 -3.06 -11.92 -5.11
CA HIS A 102 -4.38 -12.20 -4.54
C HIS A 102 -5.23 -10.93 -4.48
N SER A 103 -4.67 -9.81 -4.01
CA SER A 103 -5.36 -8.52 -4.01
C SER A 103 -5.84 -8.15 -5.42
N PHE A 104 -4.96 -8.25 -6.42
CA PHE A 104 -5.31 -7.92 -7.81
C PHE A 104 -6.43 -8.79 -8.39
N LEU A 105 -6.44 -10.10 -8.10
CA LEU A 105 -7.50 -11.01 -8.58
C LEU A 105 -8.88 -10.65 -8.03
N HIS A 106 -8.94 -10.01 -6.86
CA HIS A 106 -10.16 -9.59 -6.18
C HIS A 106 -10.38 -8.07 -6.25
N SER A 107 -9.76 -7.40 -7.23
CA SER A 107 -9.88 -5.95 -7.45
C SER A 107 -9.48 -5.10 -6.23
N GLY A 108 -8.60 -5.64 -5.39
CA GLY A 108 -8.14 -5.01 -4.16
C GLY A 108 -6.97 -4.05 -4.32
N PRO A 109 -6.54 -3.42 -3.21
CA PRO A 109 -5.52 -2.39 -3.23
C PRO A 109 -4.19 -2.86 -3.83
N CYS A 110 -3.47 -1.93 -4.43
CA CYS A 110 -2.14 -2.15 -4.98
C CYS A 110 -1.06 -1.60 -4.05
N ILE A 111 0.13 -2.17 -4.13
CA ILE A 111 1.33 -1.52 -3.60
C ILE A 111 1.72 -0.40 -4.58
N SER A 112 2.02 0.78 -4.06
CA SER A 112 2.44 1.94 -4.84
C SER A 112 3.86 2.37 -4.52
N GLY A 113 4.48 3.04 -5.49
CA GLY A 113 5.79 3.67 -5.30
C GLY A 113 6.99 2.74 -5.36
N LEU A 114 6.85 1.54 -5.94
CA LEU A 114 8.00 0.71 -6.27
C LEU A 114 8.91 1.41 -7.29
N SER A 115 10.22 1.23 -7.11
CA SER A 115 11.24 1.69 -8.04
C SER A 115 10.95 1.18 -9.47
N PRO A 116 10.98 2.04 -10.50
CA PRO A 116 10.84 1.63 -11.89
C PRO A 116 11.86 0.57 -12.30
N ALA A 117 13.08 0.62 -11.74
CA ALA A 117 14.12 -0.35 -12.02
C ALA A 117 13.78 -1.75 -11.49
N ILE A 118 13.25 -1.80 -10.26
CA ILE A 118 12.76 -3.05 -9.67
C ILE A 118 11.57 -3.59 -10.44
N THR A 119 10.61 -2.74 -10.83
CA THR A 119 9.45 -3.12 -11.64
C THR A 119 9.87 -3.72 -12.99
N HIS A 120 10.79 -3.06 -13.71
CA HIS A 120 11.34 -3.55 -14.98
C HIS A 120 11.93 -4.95 -14.84
N VAL A 121 12.81 -5.15 -13.85
CA VAL A 121 13.42 -6.46 -13.61
C VAL A 121 12.37 -7.48 -13.16
N LEU A 122 11.44 -7.13 -12.28
CA LEU A 122 10.39 -8.03 -11.76
C LEU A 122 9.57 -8.66 -12.89
N PHE A 123 9.22 -7.89 -13.93
CA PHE A 123 8.42 -8.37 -15.07
C PHE A 123 9.24 -8.89 -16.26
N GLY A 124 10.52 -9.18 -16.04
CA GLY A 124 11.35 -9.91 -17.01
C GLY A 124 12.19 -9.02 -17.92
N GLY A 125 12.25 -7.72 -17.64
CA GLY A 125 13.25 -6.83 -18.22
C GLY A 125 14.67 -7.25 -17.83
N SER A 126 15.61 -6.99 -18.73
CA SER A 126 17.03 -7.24 -18.48
C SER A 126 17.56 -6.27 -17.42
N PRO A 127 18.27 -6.74 -16.38
CA PRO A 127 18.96 -5.89 -15.43
C PRO A 127 19.89 -4.87 -16.10
N GLU A 128 20.53 -5.25 -17.20
CA GLU A 128 21.52 -4.43 -17.91
C GLU A 128 20.89 -3.24 -18.66
N THR A 129 19.60 -3.34 -19.01
CA THR A 129 18.88 -2.27 -19.72
C THR A 129 18.08 -1.37 -18.78
N THR A 130 18.12 -1.63 -17.47
CA THR A 130 17.32 -0.88 -16.51
C THR A 130 17.98 0.45 -16.21
N THR A 131 17.18 1.52 -16.19
CA THR A 131 17.65 2.83 -15.71
C THR A 131 17.51 2.85 -14.19
N ILE A 132 18.62 3.03 -13.48
CA ILE A 132 18.66 3.11 -12.01
C ILE A 132 18.95 4.54 -11.62
N GLN A 133 18.15 5.09 -10.72
CA GLN A 133 18.35 6.41 -10.13
C GLN A 133 19.06 6.27 -8.77
N ILE A 134 19.72 7.32 -8.32
CA ILE A 134 20.46 7.28 -7.05
C ILE A 134 19.51 7.12 -5.86
N GLU A 135 18.29 7.64 -5.98
CA GLU A 135 17.19 7.51 -5.02
C GLU A 135 16.71 6.06 -4.86
N ASP A 136 16.94 5.19 -5.86
CA ASP A 136 16.63 3.75 -5.75
C ASP A 136 17.53 3.03 -4.74
N CYS A 137 18.65 3.63 -4.30
CA CYS A 137 19.49 3.07 -3.24
C CYS A 137 18.95 3.52 -1.86
N PRO A 138 18.30 2.66 -1.06
CA PRO A 138 17.67 3.08 0.19
C PRO A 138 18.68 3.38 1.32
N ASP A 139 19.86 2.78 1.27
CA ASP A 139 20.93 2.96 2.24
C ASP A 139 21.63 4.31 2.01
N ILE A 140 21.48 5.23 2.97
CA ILE A 140 21.96 6.60 2.86
C ILE A 140 23.49 6.64 2.82
N ASP A 141 24.20 5.82 3.60
CA ASP A 141 25.65 5.83 3.66
C ASP A 141 26.26 5.31 2.34
N ILE A 142 25.68 4.23 1.81
CA ILE A 142 26.04 3.71 0.48
C ILE A 142 25.73 4.76 -0.59
N ARG A 143 24.53 5.35 -0.55
CA ARG A 143 24.09 6.34 -1.54
C ARG A 143 25.02 7.54 -1.56
N THR A 144 25.33 8.12 -0.40
CA THR A 144 26.25 9.25 -0.28
C THR A 144 27.65 8.89 -0.78
N THR A 145 28.14 7.68 -0.50
CA THR A 145 29.44 7.22 -1.01
C THR A 145 29.45 7.08 -2.52
N ILE A 146 28.36 6.57 -3.13
CA ILE A 146 28.23 6.46 -4.59
C ILE A 146 28.15 7.85 -5.23
N GLN A 147 27.43 8.79 -4.63
CA GLN A 147 27.28 10.17 -5.12
C GLN A 147 28.61 10.92 -5.23
N LEU A 148 29.61 10.58 -4.40
CA LEU A 148 30.96 11.14 -4.53
C LEU A 148 31.54 10.90 -5.94
N LEU A 149 31.13 9.83 -6.63
CA LEU A 149 31.61 9.52 -7.97
C LEU A 149 30.91 10.30 -9.08
N GLU A 150 29.87 11.08 -8.77
CA GLU A 150 29.23 11.96 -9.74
C GLU A 150 30.14 13.13 -10.13
N GLY A 151 30.13 13.46 -11.42
CA GLY A 151 30.94 14.55 -11.96
C GLY A 151 32.45 14.28 -11.98
N ASN A 152 33.23 15.36 -12.00
CA ASN A 152 34.68 15.34 -12.22
C ASN A 152 35.49 16.00 -11.09
N ALA A 153 34.86 16.33 -9.95
CA ALA A 153 35.55 16.96 -8.83
C ALA A 153 36.62 16.02 -8.24
N GLU A 154 37.79 16.54 -7.89
CA GLU A 154 38.80 15.72 -7.22
C GLU A 154 38.30 15.31 -5.83
N LEU A 155 38.47 14.02 -5.52
CA LEU A 155 38.10 13.47 -4.23
C LEU A 155 39.19 13.80 -3.22
N THR A 156 38.79 14.10 -2.00
CA THR A 156 39.69 14.14 -0.84
C THR A 156 40.19 12.73 -0.50
N GLU A 157 41.29 12.62 0.24
CA GLU A 157 41.83 11.32 0.68
C GLU A 157 40.79 10.49 1.47
N GLN A 158 39.92 11.17 2.23
CA GLN A 158 38.86 10.51 3.00
C GLN A 158 37.74 9.97 2.10
N GLU A 159 37.33 10.74 1.08
CA GLU A 159 36.33 10.31 0.10
C GLU A 159 36.85 9.17 -0.78
N GLU A 160 38.10 9.26 -1.23
CA GLU A 160 38.73 8.20 -2.03
C GLU A 160 38.81 6.89 -1.23
N LYS A 161 39.16 6.97 0.05
CA LYS A 161 39.15 5.82 0.95
C LYS A 161 37.75 5.23 1.13
N ALA A 162 36.73 6.06 1.37
CA ALA A 162 35.35 5.60 1.53
C ALA A 162 34.84 4.85 0.29
N VAL A 163 35.10 5.40 -0.90
CA VAL A 163 34.78 4.74 -2.17
C VAL A 163 35.55 3.43 -2.31
N PHE A 164 36.86 3.44 -2.01
CA PHE A 164 37.70 2.25 -2.12
C PHE A 164 37.21 1.14 -1.18
N ASP A 165 36.92 1.45 0.08
CA ASP A 165 36.43 0.49 1.07
C ASP A 165 35.08 -0.12 0.63
N LEU A 166 34.17 0.70 0.10
CA LEU A 166 32.90 0.21 -0.46
C LEU A 166 33.11 -0.69 -1.68
N ALA A 167 33.91 -0.25 -2.66
CA ALA A 167 34.20 -1.02 -3.87
C ALA A 167 34.86 -2.36 -3.52
N LEU A 168 35.84 -2.36 -2.62
CA LEU A 168 36.51 -3.57 -2.16
C LEU A 168 35.54 -4.54 -1.49
N SER A 169 34.58 -4.03 -0.69
CA SER A 169 33.58 -4.88 -0.02
C SER A 169 32.67 -5.65 -0.99
N TRP A 170 32.59 -5.21 -2.26
CA TRP A 170 31.80 -5.84 -3.33
C TRP A 170 32.66 -6.36 -4.47
N ASP A 171 33.94 -6.62 -4.21
CA ASP A 171 34.90 -7.18 -5.18
C ASP A 171 35.06 -6.34 -6.46
N LEU A 172 34.94 -5.01 -6.34
CA LEU A 172 35.13 -4.04 -7.42
C LEU A 172 36.50 -3.35 -7.31
N PRO A 173 37.07 -2.89 -8.44
CA PRO A 173 38.34 -2.17 -8.42
C PRO A 173 38.20 -0.79 -7.76
N GLY A 174 39.31 -0.29 -7.23
CA GLY A 174 39.40 1.08 -6.71
C GLY A 174 39.13 2.15 -7.77
N VAL A 175 38.76 3.33 -7.31
CA VAL A 175 38.47 4.48 -8.19
C VAL A 175 39.73 4.99 -8.87
N THR A 176 39.60 5.32 -10.16
CA THR A 176 40.61 6.01 -10.96
C THR A 176 39.91 7.08 -11.80
N LYS A 177 40.70 8.01 -12.35
CA LYS A 177 40.16 9.05 -13.25
C LYS A 177 39.47 8.47 -14.50
N SER A 178 39.85 7.27 -14.94
CA SER A 178 39.31 6.65 -16.16
C SER A 178 38.13 5.71 -15.92
N ASN A 179 37.99 5.13 -14.71
CA ASN A 179 36.89 4.20 -14.40
C ASN A 179 35.76 4.82 -13.57
N ARG A 180 35.88 6.07 -13.11
CA ARG A 180 34.95 6.71 -12.16
C ARG A 180 33.47 6.54 -12.53
N LYS A 181 33.09 6.89 -13.77
CA LYS A 181 31.71 6.75 -14.25
C LYS A 181 31.24 5.30 -14.26
N TRP A 182 32.08 4.39 -14.72
CA TRP A 182 31.78 2.96 -14.71
C TRP A 182 31.62 2.43 -13.29
N LEU A 183 32.48 2.86 -12.36
CA LEU A 183 32.42 2.44 -10.96
C LEU A 183 31.15 2.95 -10.29
N HIS A 184 30.76 4.21 -10.55
CA HIS A 184 29.47 4.76 -10.13
C HIS A 184 28.31 3.86 -10.59
N GLU A 185 28.23 3.59 -11.90
CA GLU A 185 27.17 2.75 -12.47
C GLU A 185 27.17 1.32 -11.90
N ARG A 186 28.35 0.71 -11.68
CA ARG A 186 28.48 -0.64 -11.12
C ARG A 186 28.09 -0.70 -9.65
N LEU A 187 28.53 0.25 -8.83
CA LEU A 187 28.17 0.32 -7.42
C LEU A 187 26.66 0.53 -7.26
N LEU A 188 26.08 1.45 -8.03
CA LEU A 188 24.64 1.71 -8.00
C LEU A 188 23.84 0.47 -8.45
N PHE A 189 24.25 -0.17 -9.54
CA PHE A 189 23.67 -1.42 -10.00
C PHE A 189 23.74 -2.53 -8.95
N HIS A 190 24.88 -2.65 -8.26
CA HIS A 190 25.05 -3.65 -7.22
C HIS A 190 24.12 -3.36 -6.03
N ALA A 191 24.12 -2.11 -5.55
CA ALA A 191 23.34 -1.64 -4.42
C ALA A 191 21.84 -1.91 -4.59
N VAL A 192 21.30 -1.64 -5.79
CA VAL A 192 19.87 -1.71 -6.07
C VAL A 192 19.44 -3.06 -6.61
N ILE A 193 20.11 -3.59 -7.63
CA ILE A 193 19.62 -4.76 -8.40
C ILE A 193 20.28 -6.06 -7.96
N SER A 194 21.61 -6.06 -7.80
CA SER A 194 22.33 -7.31 -7.49
C SER A 194 21.97 -7.82 -6.10
N ARG A 195 21.98 -6.94 -5.09
CA ARG A 195 21.68 -7.27 -3.69
C ARG A 195 20.24 -7.69 -3.45
N THR A 196 19.29 -7.23 -4.26
CA THR A 196 17.86 -7.56 -4.14
C THR A 196 17.42 -8.68 -5.08
N SER A 197 18.33 -9.24 -5.87
CA SER A 197 18.00 -10.19 -6.94
C SER A 197 17.29 -11.47 -6.45
N ARG A 198 17.60 -11.95 -5.23
CA ARG A 198 16.95 -13.13 -4.63
C ARG A 198 15.53 -12.78 -4.16
N GLN A 199 15.34 -11.60 -3.60
CA GLN A 199 14.07 -11.05 -3.14
C GLN A 199 13.12 -10.87 -4.33
N VAL A 200 13.59 -10.23 -5.40
CA VAL A 200 12.82 -10.07 -6.66
C VAL A 200 12.44 -11.43 -7.25
N LYS A 201 13.33 -12.44 -7.18
CA LYS A 201 13.00 -13.81 -7.63
C LYS A 201 11.90 -14.46 -6.78
N GLN A 202 11.95 -14.33 -5.45
CA GLN A 202 10.90 -14.83 -4.57
C GLN A 202 9.57 -14.09 -4.79
N LEU A 203 9.61 -12.76 -4.91
CA LEU A 203 8.45 -11.93 -5.22
C LEU A 203 7.77 -12.37 -6.52
N ARG A 204 8.57 -12.54 -7.58
CA ARG A 204 8.11 -13.09 -8.86
C ARG A 204 7.49 -14.47 -8.70
N LYS A 205 8.10 -15.34 -7.89
CA LYS A 205 7.58 -16.69 -7.65
C LYS A 205 6.20 -16.63 -6.98
N GLY A 206 5.99 -15.75 -6.01
CA GLY A 206 4.69 -15.55 -5.37
C GLY A 206 3.61 -15.12 -6.37
N LEU A 207 3.91 -14.13 -7.22
CA LEU A 207 3.01 -13.67 -8.28
C LEU A 207 2.73 -14.74 -9.36
N LYS A 208 3.67 -15.65 -9.59
CA LYS A 208 3.44 -16.79 -10.50
C LYS A 208 2.48 -17.81 -9.90
N GLU A 209 2.55 -18.03 -8.59
CA GLU A 209 1.66 -18.98 -7.89
C GLU A 209 0.21 -18.48 -7.86
N THR A 210 -0.03 -17.17 -7.98
CA THR A 210 -1.36 -16.58 -8.17
C THR A 210 -1.79 -16.49 -9.63
N MET A 211 -0.95 -16.92 -10.59
CA MET A 211 -1.17 -16.76 -12.05
C MET A 211 -1.21 -15.31 -12.57
N VAL A 212 -0.93 -14.31 -11.71
CA VAL A 212 -0.94 -12.89 -12.11
C VAL A 212 0.31 -12.50 -12.88
N TRP A 213 1.48 -13.05 -12.53
CA TRP A 213 2.73 -12.69 -13.23
C TRP A 213 2.72 -13.04 -14.73
N PRO A 214 2.31 -14.26 -15.16
CA PRO A 214 2.22 -14.57 -16.58
C PRO A 214 1.30 -13.61 -17.33
N PHE A 215 0.15 -13.26 -16.73
CA PHE A 215 -0.80 -12.31 -17.28
C PHE A 215 -0.19 -10.90 -17.46
N LEU A 216 0.46 -10.37 -16.42
CA LEU A 216 1.13 -9.06 -16.48
C LEU A 216 2.30 -9.04 -17.47
N LYS A 217 2.98 -10.17 -17.67
CA LYS A 217 4.03 -10.29 -18.69
C LYS A 217 3.45 -10.19 -20.11
N GLU A 218 2.30 -10.81 -20.36
CA GLU A 218 1.61 -10.75 -21.65
C GLU A 218 0.94 -9.38 -21.89
N ARG A 219 0.57 -8.69 -20.81
CA ARG A 219 -0.07 -7.37 -20.81
C ARG A 219 0.75 -6.36 -20.02
N ALA A 220 1.90 -5.98 -20.58
CA ALA A 220 2.78 -5.01 -19.92
C ALA A 220 2.11 -3.62 -19.75
N ASP A 221 1.09 -3.31 -20.54
CA ASP A 221 0.33 -2.05 -20.49
C ASP A 221 -0.45 -1.83 -19.19
N ILE A 222 -0.79 -2.89 -18.46
CA ILE A 222 -1.52 -2.80 -17.18
C ILE A 222 -0.60 -2.83 -15.95
N ILE A 223 0.72 -2.96 -16.14
CA ILE A 223 1.68 -2.91 -15.03
C ILE A 223 1.58 -1.61 -14.23
N PRO A 224 1.41 -0.41 -14.84
CA PRO A 224 1.20 0.82 -14.08
C PRO A 224 -0.08 0.80 -13.24
N THR A 225 -1.12 0.07 -13.64
CA THR A 225 -2.33 -0.10 -12.81
C THR A 225 -2.09 -1.08 -11.66
N PHE A 226 -1.27 -2.10 -11.87
CA PHE A 226 -0.91 -3.09 -10.85
C PHE A 226 0.10 -2.53 -9.82
N LEU A 227 1.01 -1.64 -10.24
CA LEU A 227 2.03 -0.98 -9.41
C LEU A 227 2.06 0.52 -9.72
N PRO A 228 1.05 1.27 -9.25
CA PRO A 228 0.95 2.69 -9.54
C PRO A 228 2.07 3.49 -8.87
N ARG A 229 2.36 4.67 -9.43
CA ARG A 229 3.19 5.67 -8.76
C ARG A 229 2.43 6.22 -7.54
N THR A 230 3.15 6.73 -6.57
CA THR A 230 2.58 7.29 -5.34
C THR A 230 1.67 8.48 -5.64
N SER A 231 2.07 9.31 -6.61
CA SER A 231 1.28 10.46 -7.08
C SER A 231 -0.02 10.06 -7.79
N GLU A 232 -0.04 8.90 -8.44
CA GLU A 232 -1.21 8.37 -9.17
C GLU A 232 -2.24 7.71 -8.23
N ALA A 233 -1.83 7.39 -6.99
CA ALA A 233 -2.70 6.83 -5.95
C ALA A 233 -3.48 7.89 -5.15
N ALA A 234 -3.51 9.15 -5.61
CA ALA A 234 -4.24 10.23 -4.94
C ALA A 234 -5.77 10.07 -5.13
N LEU A 235 -6.53 10.23 -4.05
CA LEU A 235 -7.99 10.08 -4.05
C LEU A 235 -8.68 11.37 -4.49
N ASN A 236 -9.67 11.27 -5.40
CA ASN A 236 -10.52 12.40 -5.79
C ASN A 236 -12.00 12.06 -5.59
N PHE A 237 -12.56 12.40 -4.42
CA PHE A 237 -13.93 12.02 -4.04
C PHE A 237 -15.02 12.79 -4.79
N HIS A 238 -14.71 13.98 -5.32
CA HIS A 238 -15.71 14.88 -5.89
C HIS A 238 -16.44 14.27 -7.10
N ASP A 239 -15.77 13.41 -7.85
CA ASP A 239 -16.32 12.81 -9.08
C ASP A 239 -17.09 11.50 -8.82
N CYS A 240 -16.98 10.93 -7.61
CA CYS A 240 -17.50 9.59 -7.30
C CYS A 240 -18.70 9.59 -6.35
N VAL A 241 -18.92 10.65 -5.57
CA VAL A 241 -20.02 10.70 -4.60
C VAL A 241 -21.33 11.08 -5.28
N ALA A 242 -22.29 10.15 -5.30
CA ALA A 242 -23.64 10.39 -5.77
C ALA A 242 -24.36 11.40 -4.86
N ASP A 243 -25.19 12.25 -5.46
CA ASP A 243 -25.92 13.30 -4.73
C ASP A 243 -26.91 12.66 -3.73
N PRO A 244 -27.07 13.20 -2.50
CA PRO A 244 -27.87 12.58 -1.44
C PRO A 244 -29.36 12.45 -1.77
N GLY A 245 -29.82 13.09 -2.84
CA GLY A 245 -31.21 13.04 -3.32
C GLY A 245 -31.47 12.02 -4.43
N GLY A 246 -30.46 11.26 -4.90
CA GLY A 246 -30.56 10.39 -6.08
C GLY A 246 -30.75 8.89 -5.83
N GLY A 247 -30.82 8.46 -4.56
CA GLY A 247 -31.00 7.04 -4.23
C GLY A 247 -32.38 6.52 -4.67
N ARG A 248 -32.43 5.26 -5.12
CA ARG A 248 -33.72 4.54 -5.28
C ARG A 248 -34.47 4.62 -3.96
N GLU A 249 -35.70 5.13 -4.02
CA GLU A 249 -36.61 5.28 -2.88
C GLU A 249 -36.85 3.89 -2.26
N ASP A 250 -36.13 3.59 -1.18
CA ASP A 250 -36.54 2.53 -0.27
C ASP A 250 -37.61 3.16 0.63
N GLU A 251 -38.87 2.73 0.49
CA GLU A 251 -40.09 3.35 1.04
C GLU A 251 -40.19 3.43 2.58
N ASP A 252 -39.13 3.12 3.33
CA ASP A 252 -39.19 2.84 4.79
C ASP A 252 -38.20 3.60 5.70
N GLU A 253 -37.36 4.55 5.21
CA GLU A 253 -36.47 5.34 6.09
C GLU A 253 -36.98 6.78 6.30
N ASP A 254 -37.17 7.19 7.57
CA ASP A 254 -37.60 8.53 8.02
C ASP A 254 -36.99 9.65 7.18
N GLU A 255 -37.83 10.29 6.35
CA GLU A 255 -37.38 11.23 5.34
C GLU A 255 -36.88 12.53 5.99
N CYS A 256 -35.57 12.61 6.21
CA CYS A 256 -34.91 13.84 6.65
C CYS A 256 -35.18 14.97 5.66
N CYS A 257 -35.38 16.19 6.15
CA CYS A 257 -35.71 17.30 5.27
C CYS A 257 -34.56 17.64 4.31
N LEU A 258 -34.90 18.18 3.12
CA LEU A 258 -33.91 18.50 2.10
C LEU A 258 -32.84 19.50 2.60
N GLU A 259 -33.22 20.41 3.50
CA GLU A 259 -32.29 21.38 4.10
C GLU A 259 -31.18 20.67 4.91
N ASP A 260 -31.55 19.70 5.74
CA ASP A 260 -30.60 18.90 6.51
C ASP A 260 -29.73 18.04 5.60
N LYS A 261 -30.34 17.41 4.57
CA LYS A 261 -29.61 16.62 3.55
C LYS A 261 -28.53 17.47 2.88
N CYS A 262 -28.89 18.66 2.41
CA CYS A 262 -27.96 19.59 1.76
C CYS A 262 -26.89 20.12 2.72
N ARG A 263 -27.25 20.45 3.97
CA ARG A 263 -26.31 20.95 4.98
C ARG A 263 -25.24 19.93 5.31
N VAL A 264 -25.64 18.70 5.63
CA VAL A 264 -24.73 17.62 6.01
C VAL A 264 -23.86 17.19 4.81
N ALA A 265 -24.43 17.11 3.61
CA ALA A 265 -23.65 16.87 2.40
C ALA A 265 -22.63 18.00 2.13
N GLY A 266 -23.02 19.25 2.41
CA GLY A 266 -22.12 20.41 2.38
C GLY A 266 -20.95 20.27 3.36
N TYR A 267 -21.21 19.80 4.58
CA TYR A 267 -20.14 19.52 5.56
C TYR A 267 -19.20 18.42 5.07
N LEU A 268 -19.70 17.35 4.46
CA LEU A 268 -18.84 16.33 3.87
C LEU A 268 -17.93 16.89 2.75
N ARG A 269 -18.47 17.76 1.89
CA ARG A 269 -17.66 18.44 0.84
C ARG A 269 -16.58 19.33 1.45
N ILE A 270 -16.91 20.10 2.50
CA ILE A 270 -15.92 20.90 3.24
C ILE A 270 -14.85 20.00 3.88
N PHE A 271 -15.23 18.83 4.38
CA PHE A 271 -14.28 17.85 4.91
C PHE A 271 -13.34 17.35 3.82
N PHE A 272 -13.83 17.05 2.61
CA PHE A 272 -12.97 16.64 1.50
C PHE A 272 -11.90 17.68 1.15
N GLU A 273 -12.24 18.96 1.21
CA GLU A 273 -11.31 20.06 0.92
C GLU A 273 -10.27 20.28 2.03
N LYS A 274 -10.65 20.05 3.30
CA LYS A 274 -9.81 20.36 4.46
C LYS A 274 -9.03 19.17 5.02
N ALA A 275 -9.48 17.95 4.76
CA ALA A 275 -8.89 16.75 5.31
C ALA A 275 -7.54 16.45 4.68
N SER A 276 -6.63 15.92 5.50
CA SER A 276 -5.38 15.35 4.99
C SER A 276 -5.65 14.10 4.15
N CYS A 277 -4.70 13.73 3.28
CA CYS A 277 -4.78 12.49 2.50
C CYS A 277 -4.98 11.24 3.40
N ALA A 278 -4.38 11.23 4.60
CA ALA A 278 -4.56 10.15 5.57
C ALA A 278 -6.00 10.05 6.08
N GLN A 279 -6.62 11.19 6.42
CA GLN A 279 -8.02 11.23 6.87
C GLN A 279 -8.98 10.81 5.75
N LEU A 280 -8.70 11.21 4.51
CA LEU A 280 -9.50 10.81 3.35
C LEU A 280 -9.43 9.30 3.09
N LYS A 281 -8.24 8.70 3.19
CA LYS A 281 -8.06 7.24 3.09
C LYS A 281 -8.81 6.50 4.20
N ALA A 282 -8.71 6.99 5.45
CA ALA A 282 -9.45 6.43 6.57
C ALA A 282 -10.97 6.54 6.36
N LEU A 283 -11.47 7.68 5.84
CA LEU A 283 -12.89 7.83 5.53
C LEU A 283 -13.37 6.83 4.48
N LEU A 284 -12.59 6.61 3.42
CA LEU A 284 -12.93 5.63 2.39
C LEU A 284 -12.91 4.20 2.92
N GLN A 285 -11.94 3.88 3.77
CA GLN A 285 -11.85 2.59 4.44
C GLN A 285 -13.05 2.38 5.37
N PHE A 286 -13.44 3.39 6.14
CA PHE A 286 -14.66 3.35 6.95
C PHE A 286 -15.90 3.14 6.09
N TRP A 287 -16.01 3.85 4.97
CA TRP A 287 -17.17 3.83 4.07
C TRP A 287 -17.32 2.51 3.34
N THR A 288 -16.25 1.99 2.75
CA THR A 288 -16.29 0.89 1.77
C THR A 288 -15.58 -0.38 2.22
N GLY A 289 -14.83 -0.32 3.32
CA GLY A 289 -14.01 -1.41 3.82
C GLY A 289 -12.60 -1.48 3.24
N TRP A 290 -12.19 -0.54 2.38
CA TRP A 290 -10.81 -0.39 1.89
C TRP A 290 -10.52 1.02 1.36
N GLU A 291 -9.28 1.30 0.98
CA GLU A 291 -8.81 2.62 0.55
C GLU A 291 -8.92 2.84 -0.98
N LEU A 292 -9.56 1.93 -1.71
CA LEU A 292 -9.79 2.07 -3.15
C LEU A 292 -11.11 2.79 -3.43
N LEU A 293 -11.04 3.83 -4.26
CA LEU A 293 -12.20 4.63 -4.62
C LEU A 293 -13.06 3.86 -5.64
N PRO A 294 -14.31 3.50 -5.29
CA PRO A 294 -15.24 2.91 -6.24
C PRO A 294 -15.63 3.93 -7.32
N SER A 295 -16.20 3.44 -8.43
CA SER A 295 -16.74 4.30 -9.47
C SER A 295 -17.89 5.18 -8.98
N GLU A 296 -18.63 4.70 -7.98
CA GLU A 296 -19.77 5.40 -7.40
C GLU A 296 -19.82 5.14 -5.89
N LEU A 297 -20.05 6.20 -5.12
CA LEU A 297 -20.19 6.17 -3.67
C LEU A 297 -21.59 6.68 -3.32
N THR A 298 -22.32 5.93 -2.49
CA THR A 298 -23.68 6.30 -2.11
C THR A 298 -23.69 7.05 -0.78
N LEU A 299 -24.25 8.25 -0.75
CA LEU A 299 -24.44 9.02 0.48
C LEU A 299 -25.92 9.07 0.85
N LYS A 300 -26.25 8.67 2.08
CA LYS A 300 -27.59 8.82 2.68
C LYS A 300 -27.48 9.69 3.94
N VAL A 301 -28.40 10.62 4.11
CA VAL A 301 -28.55 11.38 5.36
C VAL A 301 -29.77 10.83 6.08
N VAL A 302 -29.57 10.40 7.33
CA VAL A 302 -30.55 9.61 8.10
C VAL A 302 -30.67 10.11 9.54
N SER A 303 -31.78 9.77 10.19
CA SER A 303 -31.95 9.97 11.63
C SER A 303 -31.12 8.93 12.39
N SER A 304 -29.97 9.34 12.92
CA SER A 304 -29.08 8.49 13.72
C SER A 304 -28.20 9.34 14.64
N ASP A 305 -27.54 8.70 15.59
CA ASP A 305 -26.65 9.37 16.56
C ASP A 305 -25.22 9.52 16.03
N PHE A 306 -24.73 8.59 15.22
CA PHE A 306 -23.35 8.59 14.71
C PHE A 306 -23.30 8.19 13.23
N PRO A 307 -22.27 8.61 12.48
CA PRO A 307 -21.99 8.13 11.14
C PRO A 307 -21.88 6.60 11.11
N LYS A 308 -22.49 5.97 10.10
CA LYS A 308 -22.45 4.51 9.90
C LYS A 308 -22.14 4.20 8.45
N SER A 309 -21.46 3.09 8.22
CA SER A 309 -21.23 2.58 6.87
C SER A 309 -21.97 1.26 6.65
N ALA A 310 -22.51 1.10 5.46
CA ALA A 310 -22.92 -0.19 4.93
C ALA A 310 -21.92 -0.55 3.84
N THR A 311 -20.74 -1.03 4.26
CA THR A 311 -19.57 -1.23 3.38
C THR A 311 -19.91 -2.07 2.16
N CYS A 312 -20.65 -3.17 2.34
CA CYS A 312 -21.15 -4.04 1.27
C CYS A 312 -21.92 -3.30 0.15
N PHE A 313 -22.55 -2.17 0.46
CA PHE A 313 -23.33 -1.36 -0.46
C PHE A 313 -22.69 0.00 -0.76
N GLU A 314 -21.43 0.21 -0.34
CA GLU A 314 -20.69 1.45 -0.58
C GLU A 314 -21.50 2.68 -0.16
N THR A 315 -22.25 2.52 0.94
CA THR A 315 -23.19 3.53 1.45
C THR A 315 -22.69 4.10 2.76
N LEU A 316 -22.49 5.42 2.79
CA LEU A 316 -22.25 6.18 4.02
C LEU A 316 -23.56 6.79 4.48
N ARG A 317 -23.91 6.54 5.73
CA ARG A 317 -25.07 7.11 6.40
C ARG A 317 -24.59 8.18 7.37
N LEU A 318 -24.97 9.43 7.12
CA LEU A 318 -24.63 10.56 7.97
C LEU A 318 -25.85 11.02 8.78
N PRO A 319 -25.69 11.30 10.09
CA PRO A 319 -26.74 11.92 10.89
C PRO A 319 -27.24 13.27 10.36
N ALA A 320 -28.56 13.48 10.35
CA ALA A 320 -29.17 14.77 9.99
C ALA A 320 -29.01 15.88 11.04
N HIS A 321 -28.73 15.51 12.31
CA HIS A 321 -28.81 16.41 13.45
C HIS A 321 -27.66 17.42 13.55
N TYR A 322 -26.65 17.36 12.67
CA TYR A 322 -25.54 18.32 12.71
C TYR A 322 -26.01 19.73 12.32
N HIS A 323 -25.85 20.67 13.25
CA HIS A 323 -26.15 22.08 13.05
C HIS A 323 -24.90 22.93 12.80
N ASP A 324 -23.72 22.39 13.11
CA ASP A 324 -22.44 23.01 12.85
C ASP A 324 -21.42 21.98 12.35
N TYR A 325 -20.37 22.49 11.70
CA TYR A 325 -19.33 21.68 11.08
C TYR A 325 -18.40 21.03 12.12
N GLU A 326 -18.23 21.62 13.30
CA GLU A 326 -17.29 21.13 14.32
C GLU A 326 -17.81 19.84 14.96
N ALA A 327 -19.11 19.78 15.27
CA ALA A 327 -19.79 18.57 15.72
C ALA A 327 -19.68 17.45 14.68
N PHE A 328 -19.96 17.75 13.40
CA PHE A 328 -19.81 16.79 12.30
C PHE A 328 -18.40 16.21 12.21
N VAL A 329 -17.37 17.06 12.27
CA VAL A 329 -15.97 16.62 12.18
C VAL A 329 -15.58 15.76 13.38
N THR A 330 -16.04 16.12 14.58
CA THR A 330 -15.74 15.40 15.82
C THR A 330 -16.23 13.95 15.73
N ASP A 331 -17.48 13.75 15.32
CA ASP A 331 -18.07 12.42 15.24
C ASP A 331 -17.51 11.61 14.07
N ILE A 332 -17.24 12.25 12.92
CA ILE A 332 -16.51 11.59 11.82
C ILE A 332 -15.15 11.09 12.31
N GLN A 333 -14.35 11.93 12.97
CA GLN A 333 -13.03 11.54 13.46
C GLN A 333 -13.10 10.39 14.49
N ALA A 334 -14.10 10.40 15.38
CA ALA A 334 -14.34 9.30 16.29
C ALA A 334 -14.58 7.98 15.52
N CYS A 335 -15.42 7.99 14.49
CA CYS A 335 -15.63 6.83 13.62
C CYS A 335 -14.34 6.39 12.90
N LEU A 336 -13.55 7.33 12.37
CA LEU A 336 -12.30 6.99 11.67
C LEU A 336 -11.26 6.31 12.59
N ASN A 337 -11.27 6.65 13.88
CA ASN A 337 -10.38 6.02 14.87
C ASN A 337 -10.82 4.61 15.28
N SER A 338 -12.02 4.18 14.89
CA SER A 338 -12.58 2.86 15.26
C SER A 338 -12.37 1.77 14.19
N ILE A 339 -11.85 2.12 13.01
CA ILE A 339 -11.78 1.24 11.83
C ILE A 339 -11.03 -0.08 12.11
N ASP A 340 -9.99 -0.03 12.95
CA ASP A 340 -9.18 -1.21 13.29
C ASP A 340 -9.92 -2.24 14.16
N THR A 341 -11.06 -1.84 14.75
CA THR A 341 -11.87 -2.68 15.65
C THR A 341 -13.18 -3.17 15.04
N GLY A 342 -13.52 -2.73 13.81
CA GLY A 342 -14.76 -3.10 13.11
C GLY A 342 -15.48 -1.88 12.50
N PHE A 343 -16.54 -2.11 11.74
CA PHE A 343 -17.33 -1.04 11.10
C PHE A 343 -18.46 -0.57 12.02
N GLY A 344 -18.21 0.49 12.79
CA GLY A 344 -19.26 1.17 13.57
C GLY A 344 -19.36 0.78 15.06
N LEU A 345 -18.27 0.31 15.66
CA LEU A 345 -18.11 0.23 17.12
C LEU A 345 -17.55 1.58 17.62
N VAL A 346 -18.43 2.58 17.77
CA VAL A 346 -18.13 3.89 18.39
C VAL A 346 -18.84 4.01 19.72
#